data_AF-A0A095A4W9-F1
#
_entry.id   AF-A0A095A4W9-F1
#
_cell.length_a   1.000
_cell.length_b   1.000
_cell.length_c   1.000
_cell.angle_alpha   90.00
_cell.angle_beta   90.00
_cell.angle_gamma   90.00
#
_symmetry.space_group_name_H-M   'P 1'
#
loop_
_entity.id
_entity.type
_entity.pdbx_description
1 polymer ?
#
loop_
_entity_poly.entity_id
_entity_poly.type
_entity_poly.pdbx_seq_one_letter_code
_entity_poly.pdbx_strand_id
1 'polypeptide(L)'
;MNIHSGLREYAINSAIKDSRFSPITEEEFPHLTCSVSLLLNFEEGKNYQDWQIGVHGIRIEFVNEKGYHRTATYLPEVAYKQGEAQTFSNFER
;
A
#
# COMPACT_ATOMS: atom_id res chain seq x y z
N MET A 1 18.14 -2.64 6.06
CA MET A 1 17.24 -3.80 6.24
C MET A 1 17.62 -4.86 5.23
N ASN A 2 17.72 -6.13 5.63
CA ASN A 2 17.88 -7.23 4.69
C ASN A 2 16.52 -7.48 4.02
N ILE A 3 16.48 -7.56 2.69
CA ILE A 3 15.23 -7.78 1.94
C ILE A 3 14.50 -9.06 2.40
N HIS A 4 15.24 -10.10 2.78
CA HIS A 4 14.67 -11.36 3.25
C HIS A 4 13.95 -11.20 4.59
N SER A 5 14.51 -10.42 5.52
CA SER A 5 13.86 -10.16 6.80
C SER A 5 12.61 -9.29 6.63
N GLY A 6 12.70 -8.28 5.76
CA GLY A 6 11.55 -7.42 5.43
C GLY A 6 10.41 -8.21 4.80
N LEU A 7 10.69 -9.01 3.76
CA LEU A 7 9.67 -9.83 3.09
C LEU A 7 8.97 -10.79 4.06
N ARG A 8 9.74 -11.44 4.94
CA ARG A 8 9.16 -12.33 5.96
C ARG A 8 8.21 -11.58 6.89
N GLU A 9 8.62 -10.40 7.37
CA GLU A 9 7.79 -9.60 8.27
C GLU A 9 6.52 -9.09 7.58
N TYR A 10 6.64 -8.57 6.36
CA TYR A 10 5.49 -8.11 5.58
C TYR A 10 4.53 -9.25 5.25
N ALA A 11 5.03 -10.43 4.88
CA ALA A 11 4.17 -11.60 4.64
C ALA A 11 3.36 -11.99 5.88
N ILE A 12 3.99 -12.03 7.07
CA ILE A 12 3.29 -12.34 8.33
C ILE A 12 2.28 -11.25 8.68
N ASN A 13 2.67 -9.98 8.54
CA ASN A 13 1.79 -8.85 8.87
C ASN A 13 0.56 -8.83 7.96
N SER A 14 0.73 -9.05 6.65
CA SER A 14 -0.38 -9.14 5.69
C SER A 14 -1.29 -10.35 5.94
N ALA A 15 -0.73 -11.49 6.36
CA ALA A 15 -1.48 -12.72 6.58
C ALA A 15 -2.30 -12.73 7.87
N ILE A 16 -1.79 -12.13 8.95
CA ILE A 16 -2.31 -12.35 10.31
C ILE A 16 -2.63 -11.04 11.04
N LYS A 17 -2.00 -9.92 10.68
CA LYS A 17 -2.10 -8.65 11.42
C LYS A 17 -2.83 -7.54 10.67
N ASP A 18 -3.36 -7.81 9.48
CA ASP A 18 -4.20 -6.86 8.76
C ASP A 18 -5.60 -6.86 9.36
N SER A 19 -5.91 -5.85 10.17
CA SER A 19 -7.18 -5.76 10.91
C SER A 19 -8.42 -5.60 10.02
N ARG A 20 -8.25 -5.40 8.71
CA ARG A 20 -9.36 -5.31 7.76
C ARG A 20 -9.94 -6.70 7.43
N PHE A 21 -9.17 -7.76 7.65
CA PHE A 21 -9.54 -9.14 7.38
C PHE A 21 -9.34 -10.00 8.63
N SER A 22 -10.02 -11.14 8.69
CA SER A 22 -9.66 -12.16 9.68
C SER A 22 -8.31 -12.77 9.32
N PRO A 23 -7.50 -13.21 10.31
CA PRO A 23 -6.27 -13.93 10.03
C PRO A 23 -6.50 -15.15 9.12
N ILE A 24 -5.58 -15.40 8.18
CA ILE A 24 -5.65 -16.54 7.27
C ILE A 24 -5.69 -17.86 8.05
N THR A 25 -6.58 -18.75 7.66
CA THR A 25 -6.70 -20.11 8.20
C THR A 25 -5.88 -21.13 7.41
N GLU A 26 -5.61 -22.28 8.02
CA GLU A 26 -4.88 -23.38 7.36
C GLU A 26 -5.63 -23.94 6.13
N GLU A 27 -6.97 -23.87 6.12
CA GLU A 27 -7.81 -24.35 5.02
C GLU A 27 -7.75 -23.40 3.79
N GLU A 28 -7.62 -22.10 4.03
CA GLU A 28 -7.48 -21.11 2.98
C GLU A 28 -6.08 -21.14 2.35
N PHE A 29 -5.04 -21.45 3.14
CA PHE A 29 -3.64 -21.33 2.73
C PHE A 29 -3.29 -21.99 1.37
N PRO A 30 -3.74 -23.22 1.06
CA PRO A 30 -3.45 -23.86 -0.24
C PRO A 30 -4.09 -23.16 -1.45
N HIS A 31 -5.11 -22.33 -1.22
CA HIS A 31 -5.88 -21.65 -2.25
C HIS A 31 -5.42 -20.19 -2.48
N LEU A 32 -4.47 -19.71 -1.68
CA LEU A 32 -3.99 -18.32 -1.76
C LEU A 32 -2.82 -18.19 -2.72
N THR A 33 -2.77 -17.04 -3.40
CA THR A 33 -1.61 -16.61 -4.19
C THR A 33 -0.89 -15.49 -3.46
N CYS A 34 0.42 -15.60 -3.31
CA CYS A 34 1.25 -14.55 -2.74
C CYS A 34 1.80 -13.65 -3.86
N SER A 35 1.70 -12.34 -3.68
CA SER A 35 2.29 -11.35 -4.57
C SER A 35 3.14 -10.37 -3.76
N VAL A 36 4.26 -9.94 -4.35
CA VAL A 36 5.21 -9.03 -3.71
C VAL A 36 5.41 -7.82 -4.62
N SER A 37 5.08 -6.64 -4.10
CA SER A 37 5.32 -5.36 -4.77
C SER A 37 6.47 -4.64 -4.06
N LEU A 38 7.58 -4.44 -4.75
CA LEU A 38 8.73 -3.69 -4.24
C LEU A 38 8.70 -2.27 -4.81
N LEU A 39 8.53 -1.29 -3.91
CA LEU A 39 8.67 0.11 -4.24
C LEU A 39 10.14 0.51 -4.13
N LEU A 40 10.69 1.04 -5.21
CA LEU A 40 12.08 1.46 -5.35
C LEU A 40 12.11 2.93 -5.78
N ASN A 41 13.26 3.60 -5.59
CA ASN A 41 13.50 4.97 -6.06
C ASN A 41 12.46 5.99 -5.55
N PHE A 42 12.26 6.06 -4.23
CA PHE A 42 11.39 7.07 -3.64
C PHE A 42 11.91 8.48 -3.95
N GLU A 43 11.02 9.33 -4.46
CA GLU A 43 11.26 10.75 -4.71
C GLU A 43 10.12 11.59 -4.13
N GLU A 44 10.41 12.84 -3.76
CA GLU A 44 9.38 13.78 -3.35
C GLU A 44 8.65 14.31 -4.60
N GLY A 45 7.33 14.16 -4.63
CA GLY A 45 6.50 14.74 -5.67
C GLY A 45 6.44 16.27 -5.55
N LYS A 46 6.62 16.99 -6.65
CA LYS A 46 6.57 18.46 -6.69
C LYS A 46 5.19 19.00 -6.35
N ASN A 47 4.15 18.24 -6.69
CA ASN A 47 2.75 18.53 -6.38
C ASN A 47 1.93 17.22 -6.43
N TYR A 48 0.65 17.30 -6.08
CA TYR A 48 -0.24 16.13 -6.01
C TYR A 48 -0.51 15.45 -7.38
N GLN A 49 -0.15 16.08 -8.50
CA GLN A 49 -0.27 15.53 -9.85
C GLN A 49 1.06 14.98 -10.39
N ASP A 50 2.14 15.06 -9.61
CA ASP A 50 3.49 14.64 -10.02
C ASP A 50 3.67 13.12 -9.91
N TRP A 51 2.83 12.38 -10.64
CA TRP A 51 2.89 10.92 -10.70
C TRP A 51 2.26 10.39 -11.98
N GLN A 52 2.77 9.27 -12.47
CA GLN A 52 2.22 8.59 -13.64
C GLN A 52 1.43 7.35 -13.21
N ILE A 53 0.14 7.30 -13.60
CA ILE A 53 -0.77 6.18 -13.31
C ILE A 53 -0.19 4.88 -13.87
N GLY A 54 -0.24 3.82 -13.06
CA GLY A 54 0.28 2.49 -13.41
C GLY A 54 1.81 2.37 -13.36
N VAL A 55 2.53 3.48 -13.10
CA VAL A 55 3.99 3.49 -12.98
C VAL A 55 4.41 3.84 -11.56
N HIS A 56 3.88 4.93 -11.01
CA HIS A 56 4.28 5.43 -9.68
C HIS A 56 3.32 4.94 -8.59
N GLY A 57 3.91 4.49 -7.48
CA GLY A 57 3.21 4.27 -6.22
C GLY A 57 3.33 5.52 -5.34
N ILE A 58 2.37 5.75 -4.45
CA ILE A 58 2.31 6.93 -3.60
C ILE A 58 2.52 6.51 -2.15
N ARG A 59 3.48 7.13 -1.47
CA ARG A 59 3.65 7.03 -0.02
C ARG A 59 3.37 8.38 0.61
N ILE A 60 2.39 8.44 1.49
CA ILE A 60 1.98 9.65 2.19
C ILE A 60 2.32 9.49 3.67
N GLU A 61 3.00 10.47 4.22
CA GLU A 61 3.30 10.56 5.65
C GLU A 61 2.70 11.84 6.21
N PHE A 62 1.90 11.71 7.25
CA PHE A 62 1.31 12.86 7.92
C PHE A 62 1.20 12.62 9.42
N VAL A 63 1.17 13.73 10.16
CA VAL A 63 0.95 13.73 11.60
C VAL A 63 -0.47 14.21 11.81
N ASN A 64 -1.28 13.43 12.54
CA ASN A 64 -2.63 13.87 12.87
C ASN A 64 -2.62 14.95 13.96
N GLU A 65 -3.77 15.58 14.20
CA GLU A 65 -3.93 16.63 15.23
C GLU A 65 -3.53 16.19 16.65
N LYS A 66 -3.53 14.87 16.90
CA LYS A 66 -3.15 14.27 18.18
C LYS A 66 -1.65 13.92 18.26
N GLY A 67 -0.86 14.32 17.26
CA GLY A 67 0.59 14.07 17.21
C GLY A 67 1.00 12.66 16.79
N TYR A 68 0.06 11.81 16.35
CA TYR A 68 0.40 10.47 15.89
C TYR A 68 0.84 10.49 14.42
N HIS A 69 1.99 9.87 14.16
CA HIS A 69 2.46 9.58 12.82
C HIS A 69 1.56 8.54 12.15
N ARG A 70 1.18 8.81 10.91
CA ARG A 70 0.46 7.90 10.03
C ARG A 70 1.17 7.84 8.69
N THR A 71 1.22 6.64 8.14
CA THR A 71 1.79 6.37 6.83
C THR A 71 0.74 5.62 6.03
N ALA A 72 0.53 6.05 4.79
CA ALA A 72 -0.30 5.36 3.83
C ALA A 72 0.53 5.07 2.58
N THR A 73 0.38 3.87 2.03
CA THR A 73 1.06 3.47 0.79
C THR A 73 0.02 2.97 -0.20
N TYR A 74 -0.01 3.58 -1.38
CA TYR A 74 -0.83 3.19 -2.51
C TYR A 74 0.08 2.63 -3.60
N LEU A 75 -0.22 1.42 -4.07
CA LEU A 75 0.58 0.76 -5.10
C LEU A 75 0.17 1.24 -6.50
N PRO A 76 1.09 1.25 -7.49
CA PRO A 76 0.79 1.72 -8.85
C PRO A 76 -0.44 1.06 -9.48
N GLU A 77 -0.65 -0.23 -9.23
CA GLU A 77 -1.78 -1.00 -9.74
C GLU A 77 -3.14 -0.59 -9.15
N VAL A 78 -3.16 0.01 -7.96
CA VAL A 78 -4.39 0.48 -7.31
C VAL A 78 -4.94 1.68 -8.08
N ALA A 79 -4.07 2.61 -8.46
CA ALA A 79 -4.46 3.79 -9.21
C ALA A 79 -5.03 3.44 -10.59
N TYR A 80 -4.44 2.47 -11.28
CA TYR A 80 -4.96 1.98 -12.56
C TYR A 80 -6.36 1.38 -12.40
N LYS A 81 -6.56 0.48 -11.43
CA LYS A 81 -7.86 -0.18 -11.20
C LYS A 81 -8.96 0.79 -10.80
N GLN A 82 -8.61 1.87 -10.09
CA GLN A 82 -9.58 2.86 -9.61
C GLN A 82 -9.91 3.92 -10.67
N GLY A 83 -9.05 4.11 -11.69
CA GLY A 83 -9.26 4.99 -12.84
C GLY A 83 -10.41 4.61 -13.76
N GLU A 84 -10.95 3.39 -13.68
CA GLU A 84 -12.20 3.00 -14.34
C GLU A 84 -13.44 3.15 -13.44
N ALA A 85 -13.30 3.38 -12.13
CA ALA A 85 -14.43 3.39 -11.19
C ALA A 85 -14.81 4.76 -10.64
N GLN A 86 -13.88 5.70 -10.44
CA GLN A 86 -14.22 7.07 -10.02
C GLN A 86 -12.96 7.92 -9.98
N THR A 87 -13.02 9.05 -10.66
CA THR A 87 -12.14 10.20 -10.44
C THR A 87 -11.84 10.36 -8.94
N PHE A 88 -10.57 10.48 -8.57
CA PHE A 88 -10.09 10.71 -7.21
C PHE A 88 -10.47 12.11 -6.67
N SER A 89 -11.74 12.52 -6.83
CA SER A 89 -12.31 13.78 -6.33
C SER A 89 -12.56 13.77 -4.82
N ASN A 90 -12.14 12.72 -4.09
CA ASN A 90 -12.38 12.58 -2.66
C ASN A 90 -11.18 12.96 -1.78
N PHE A 91 -10.10 13.50 -2.37
CA PHE A 91 -9.00 14.06 -1.57
C PHE A 91 -9.24 15.52 -1.14
N GLU A 92 -10.37 16.12 -1.56
CA GLU A 92 -10.79 17.49 -1.18
C GLU A 92 -11.95 17.53 -0.16
N ARG A 93 -12.19 16.48 0.63
CA ARG A 93 -13.14 16.54 1.75
C ARG A 93 -12.55 16.04 3.06
#